data_AF-A0A6N8NVZ9-F1
#
_entry.id   AF-A0A6N8NVZ9-F1
#
_cell.length_a   1.000
_cell.length_b   1.000
_cell.length_c   1.000
_cell.angle_alpha   90.00
_cell.angle_beta   90.00
_cell.angle_gamma   90.00
#
_symmetry.space_group_name_H-M   'P 1'
#
loop_
_entity.id
_entity.type
_entity.pdbx_description
1 polymer ?
#
loop_
_entity_poly.entity_id
_entity_poly.type
_entity_poly.pdbx_seq_one_letter_code
_entity_poly.pdbx_strand_id
1 'polypeptide(L)' 'MTWNPLALATALQTIPEQNIDVTNSENALIIKMNDYGDLQINILFTSRQMIIETFICPVSSISNPDEFN' A
#
# COMPACT_ATOMS: atom_id res chain seq x y z
N MET A 1 3.85 -8.51 19.91
CA MET A 1 3.15 -8.97 18.70
C MET A 1 4.21 -9.19 17.63
N THR A 2 4.33 -10.38 17.05
CA THR A 2 5.39 -10.69 16.09
C THR A 2 4.99 -10.13 14.73
N TRP A 3 5.77 -9.18 14.21
CA TRP A 3 5.55 -8.60 12.88
C TRP A 3 5.62 -9.69 11.80
N ASN A 4 4.65 -9.66 10.88
CA ASN A 4 4.65 -10.44 9.64
C ASN A 4 3.74 -9.74 8.60
N PRO A 5 3.87 -10.06 7.30
CA PRO A 5 3.08 -9.43 6.24
C PRO A 5 1.56 -9.51 6.44
N LEU A 6 1.06 -10.63 6.96
CA LEU A 6 -0.36 -10.81 7.24
C LEU A 6 -0.84 -9.87 8.36
N ALA A 7 -0.07 -9.73 9.44
CA ALA A 7 -0.39 -8.81 10.52
C ALA A 7 -0.44 -7.35 10.05
N LEU A 8 0.46 -6.96 9.12
CA LEU A 8 0.42 -5.65 8.49
C LEU A 8 -0.83 -5.49 7.61
N ALA A 9 -1.14 -6.47 6.76
CA ALA A 9 -2.32 -6.44 5.90
C ALA A 9 -3.62 -6.31 6.71
N THR A 10 -3.75 -7.09 7.77
CA THR A 10 -4.91 -7.01 8.68
C THR A 10 -4.99 -5.64 9.35
N ALA A 11 -3.88 -5.10 9.84
CA ALA A 11 -3.88 -3.77 10.47
C ALA A 11 -4.34 -2.68 9.48
N LEU A 12 -3.86 -2.71 8.24
CA LEU A 12 -4.27 -1.75 7.21
C LEU A 12 -5.76 -1.87 6.85
N GLN A 13 -6.28 -3.10 6.75
CA GLN A 13 -7.71 -3.33 6.50
C GLN A 13 -8.61 -2.88 7.65
N THR A 14 -8.09 -2.74 8.87
CA THR A 14 -8.86 -2.29 10.04
C THR A 14 -8.93 -0.77 10.21
N ILE A 15 -8.40 0.01 9.26
CA ILE A 15 -8.47 1.48 9.27
C ILE A 15 -9.53 1.92 8.25
N PRO A 16 -10.83 1.96 8.62
CA PRO A 16 -11.93 2.22 7.68
C PRO A 16 -11.93 3.64 7.10
N GLU A 17 -11.19 4.57 7.73
CA GLU A 17 -11.03 5.94 7.25
C GLU A 17 -10.09 6.04 6.04
N GLN A 18 -9.27 5.02 5.79
CA GLN A 18 -8.37 4.99 4.64
C GLN A 18 -9.05 4.27 3.47
N ASN A 19 -9.26 4.98 2.36
CA ASN A 19 -9.75 4.40 1.11
C ASN A 19 -8.61 3.64 0.39
N ILE A 20 -8.22 2.51 0.97
CA ILE A 20 -7.14 1.66 0.46
C ILE A 20 -7.64 0.25 0.18
N ASP A 21 -7.19 -0.32 -0.93
CA ASP A 21 -7.34 -1.75 -1.20
C ASP A 21 -6.04 -2.47 -0.82
N VAL A 22 -6.16 -3.56 -0.08
CA VAL A 22 -5.01 -4.35 0.39
C VAL A 22 -5.14 -5.78 -0.13
N THR A 23 -4.22 -6.18 -0.99
CA THR A 23 -4.08 -7.55 -1.48
C THR A 23 -2.84 -8.19 -0.87
N ASN A 24 -3.04 -9.24 -0.07
CA ASN A 24 -1.97 -10.00 0.54
C ASN A 24 -1.77 -11.34 -0.17
N SER A 25 -0.54 -11.69 -0.48
CA SER A 25 -0.11 -12.95 -1.07
C SER A 25 1.11 -13.50 -0.31
N GLU A 26 1.54 -14.71 -0.61
CA GLU A 26 2.61 -15.40 0.13
C GLU A 26 3.91 -14.58 0.25
N ASN A 27 4.30 -13.88 -0.82
CA ASN A 27 5.55 -13.11 -0.87
C ASN A 27 5.35 -11.64 -1.26
N ALA A 28 4.11 -11.16 -1.33
CA ALA A 28 3.84 -9.78 -1.70
C ALA A 28 2.62 -9.20 -0.98
N LEU A 29 2.73 -7.94 -0.59
CA LEU A 29 1.63 -7.11 -0.13
C LEU A 29 1.46 -5.94 -1.11
N ILE A 30 0.29 -5.85 -1.72
CA ILE A 30 -0.07 -4.77 -2.64
C ILE A 30 -1.06 -3.87 -1.94
N ILE A 31 -0.74 -2.59 -1.86
CA ILE A 31 -1.58 -1.55 -1.28
C ILE A 31 -1.91 -0.58 -2.41
N LYS A 32 -3.19 -0.42 -2.72
CA LYS A 32 -3.68 0.57 -3.68
C LYS A 32 -4.34 1.69 -2.90
N MET A 33 -3.82 2.91 -3.02
CA MET A 33 -4.38 4.06 -2.34
C MET A 33 -5.26 4.84 -3.31
N ASN A 34 -6.58 4.63 -3.20
CA ASN A 34 -7.54 5.08 -4.19
C ASN A 34 -7.71 6.61 -4.20
N ASP A 35 -7.56 7.27 -3.04
CA ASP A 35 -7.63 8.74 -2.96
C ASP A 35 -6.42 9.42 -3.61
N TYR A 36 -5.33 8.69 -3.83
CA TYR A 36 -4.08 9.22 -4.36
C TYR A 36 -3.81 8.82 -5.81
N GLY A 37 -4.87 8.75 -6.60
CA GLY A 37 -4.76 8.43 -8.03
C GLY A 37 -4.42 6.98 -8.28
N ASP A 38 -5.06 6.10 -7.50
CA ASP A 38 -4.83 4.67 -7.57
C ASP A 38 -3.36 4.28 -7.37
N LEU A 39 -2.65 5.06 -6.54
CA LEU A 39 -1.22 4.86 -6.30
C LEU A 39 -1.00 3.48 -5.67
N GLN A 40 -0.30 2.62 -6.40
CA GLN A 40 0.00 1.27 -5.98
C GLN A 40 1.39 1.21 -5.34
N ILE A 41 1.45 0.65 -4.13
CA ILE A 41 2.68 0.30 -3.45
C ILE A 41 2.74 -1.23 -3.40
N ASN A 42 3.76 -1.79 -4.06
CA ASN A 42 4.07 -3.21 -4.05
C ASN A 42 5.20 -3.44 -3.05
N ILE A 43 4.94 -4.28 -2.06
CA ILE A 43 5.93 -4.70 -1.08
C ILE A 43 6.24 -6.16 -1.34
N LEU A 44 7.41 -6.46 -1.87
CA LEU A 44 7.88 -7.81 -2.12
C LEU A 44 8.77 -8.27 -0.96
N PHE A 45 8.40 -9.39 -0.36
CA PHE A 45 9.17 -10.00 0.72
C PHE A 45 10.11 -11.04 0.12
N THR A 46 11.40 -10.85 0.35
CA THR A 46 12.41 -11.87 0.05
C THR A 46 13.03 -12.35 1.35
N SER A 47 13.84 -13.41 1.29
CA SER A 47 14.50 -13.96 2.47
C SER A 47 15.46 -13.02 3.19
N ARG A 48 15.92 -11.93 2.53
CA ARG A 48 16.94 -11.01 3.07
C ARG A 48 16.58 -9.53 3.01
N GLN A 49 15.62 -9.17 2.17
CA GLN A 49 15.24 -7.78 1.94
C GLN A 49 13.75 -7.65 1.68
N MET A 50 13.24 -6.47 1.98
CA MET A 50 11.94 -6.01 1.53
C MET A 50 12.17 -5.04 0.38
N ILE A 51 11.54 -5.31 -0.76
CA ILE A 51 11.58 -4.40 -1.92
C ILE A 51 10.25 -3.65 -1.92
N ILE A 52 10.31 -2.33 -1.97
CA ILE A 52 9.14 -1.46 -2.06
C ILE A 52 9.18 -0.79 -3.43
N GLU A 53 8.20 -1.11 -4.26
CA GLU A 53 8.06 -0.57 -5.62
C GLU A 53 6.76 0.21 -5.72
N THR A 54 6.83 1.37 -6.36
CA THR A 54 5.66 2.19 -6.68
C THR A 54 5.92 2.90 -8.00
N PHE A 55 4.87 3.37 -8.66
CA PHE A 55 5.01 4.17 -9.87
C PHE A 55 4.76 5.65 -9.56
N ILE A 56 5.46 6.53 -10.26
CA ILE A 56 5.21 7.97 -10.17
C ILE A 56 4.04 8.28 -11.10
N CYS A 57 2.92 8.75 -10.54
CA CYS A 57 1.79 9.27 -11.30
C CYS A 57 1.85 10.80 -11.40
N PRO A 58 1.28 11.40 -12.46
CA PRO A 58 1.10 12.85 -12.50
C PRO A 58 0.24 13.31 -11.32
N VAL A 59 0.55 14.49 -10.75
CA VAL A 59 -0.26 15.09 -9.67
C VAL A 59 -1.72 15.25 -10.08
N SER A 60 -1.98 15.48 -11.37
CA SER A 60 -3.35 15.55 -11.93
C SER A 60 -4.15 14.27 -11.82
N SER A 61 -3.52 13.13 -11.50
CA SER A 61 -4.20 11.85 -11.29
C SER A 61 -4.63 11.65 -9.85
N ILE A 62 -4.14 12.45 -8.89
CA ILE A 62 -4.43 12.34 -7.46
C ILE A 62 -5.77 13.05 -7.17
N SER A 63 -6.72 12.36 -6.52
CA SER A 63 -8.04 12.93 -6.23
C SER A 63 -7.97 14.03 -5.17
N ASN A 64 -7.06 13.90 -4.21
CA ASN A 64 -6.82 14.90 -3.17
C ASN A 64 -5.32 15.31 -3.10
N PRO A 65 -4.84 16.14 -4.05
CA PRO A 65 -3.43 16.51 -4.12
C PRO A 65 -2.95 17.35 -2.94
N ASP A 66 -3.86 18.04 -2.25
CA ASP A 66 -3.53 18.88 -1.09
C ASP A 66 -3.25 18.05 0.17
N GLU A 67 -3.88 16.88 0.32
CA GLU A 67 -3.64 15.95 1.44
C GLU A 67 -2.44 15.01 1.21
N PHE A 68 -1.92 14.96 -0.02
CA PHE A 68 -0.79 14.08 -0.37
C PHE A 68 0.59 14.65 0.05
N ASN A 69 0.71 15.96 0.28
CA ASN A 69 1.95 16.65 0.67
C ASN A 69 2.02 16.94 2.17
#